data_AF-A0A0A8WP50-F1
#
_entry.id   AF-A0A0A8WP50-F1
#
_cell.length_a   1.000
_cell.length_b   1.000
_cell.length_c   1.000
_cell.angle_alpha   90.00
_cell.angle_beta   90.00
_cell.angle_gamma   90.00
#
_symmetry.space_group_name_H-M   'P 1'
#
loop_
_entity.id
_entity.type
_entity.pdbx_description
1 polymer ?
#
loop_
_entity_poly.entity_id
_entity_poly.type
_entity_poly.pdbx_seq_one_letter_code
_entity_poly.pdbx_strand_id
1 'polypeptide(L)' 'MSSSYNSRPGVAEVMVKGDKFEVVRKRGTVEDLIKGERVASFL' A
#
# COMPACT_ATOMS: atom_id res chain seq x y z
N MET A 1 -9.44 -8.97 -4.48
CA MET A 1 -9.34 -8.57 -3.07
C MET A 1 -7.86 -8.64 -2.67
N SER A 2 -7.18 -7.50 -2.54
CA SER A 2 -5.77 -7.45 -2.12
C SER A 2 -5.67 -7.33 -0.59
N SER A 3 -4.56 -7.77 -0.01
CA SER A 3 -4.26 -7.67 1.42
C SER A 3 -2.78 -7.36 1.65
N SER A 4 -2.43 -7.00 2.89
CA SER A 4 -1.05 -6.80 3.34
C SER A 4 -0.43 -8.06 3.99
N TYR A 5 -1.02 -9.24 3.75
CA TYR A 5 -0.53 -10.49 4.34
C TYR A 5 0.96 -10.71 4.07
N ASN A 6 1.65 -11.29 5.06
CA ASN A 6 3.12 -11.35 5.13
C ASN A 6 3.81 -9.99 5.10
N SER A 7 3.19 -8.97 5.72
CA SER A 7 3.70 -7.60 5.81
C SER A 7 4.11 -7.03 4.44
N ARG A 8 3.32 -7.34 3.41
CA ARG A 8 3.58 -6.89 2.05
C ARG A 8 2.87 -5.56 1.83
N PRO A 9 3.59 -4.49 1.44
CA PRO A 9 2.94 -3.24 1.09
C PRO A 9 1.99 -3.42 -0.10
N GLY A 10 0.92 -2.63 -0.10
CA GLY A 10 -0.07 -2.64 -1.18
C GLY A 10 0.61 -2.40 -2.53
N VAL A 11 0.21 -3.18 -3.54
CA VAL A 11 0.75 -3.05 -4.90
C VAL A 11 0.32 -1.73 -5.55
N ALA A 12 1.11 -1.24 -6.50
CA ALA A 12 0.66 -0.17 -7.37
C ALA A 12 -0.38 -0.70 -8.36
N GLU A 13 -1.32 0.15 -8.75
CA GLU A 13 -2.30 -0.12 -9.81
C GLU A 13 -2.15 0.96 -10.89
N VAL A 14 -2.25 0.55 -12.15
CA VAL A 14 -2.06 1.40 -13.32
C VAL A 14 -3.32 1.36 -14.17
N MET A 15 -3.75 2.54 -14.63
CA MET A 15 -4.78 2.68 -15.65
C MET A 15 -4.13 2.97 -16.99
N VAL A 16 -4.53 2.25 -18.03
CA VAL A 16 -4.06 2.45 -19.40
C VAL A 16 -5.20 3.03 -20.24
N LYS A 17 -4.89 4.01 -21.08
CA LYS A 17 -5.83 4.59 -22.06
C LYS A 17 -5.10 4.86 -23.37
N GLY A 18 -5.37 4.06 -24.39
CA GLY A 18 -4.68 4.14 -25.68
C GLY A 18 -3.18 3.85 -25.51
N ASP A 19 -2.35 4.81 -25.89
CA ASP A 19 -0.88 4.77 -25.80
C ASP A 19 -0.32 5.38 -24.50
N LYS A 20 -1.19 5.79 -23.57
CA LYS A 20 -0.80 6.40 -22.28
C LYS A 20 -1.16 5.51 -21.11
N PHE A 21 -0.41 5.65 -20.02
CA PHE A 21 -0.73 5.03 -18.74
C PHE A 21 -0.45 5.98 -17.58
N GLU A 22 -1.19 5.80 -16.49
CA GLU A 22 -0.99 6.52 -15.23
C GLU A 22 -1.12 5.58 -14.04
N VAL A 23 -0.32 5.81 -13.00
CA VAL A 23 -0.43 5.10 -11.73
C VAL A 23 -1.62 5.68 -10.95
N VAL A 24 -2.75 4.99 -10.98
CA VAL A 24 -3.98 5.43 -10.29
C VAL A 24 -4.00 5.05 -8.82
N ARG A 25 -3.19 4.06 -8.42
CA ARG A 25 -2.92 3.73 -7.02
C ARG A 25 -1.44 3.54 -6.82
N LYS A 26 -0.83 4.35 -5.95
CA LYS A 26 0.59 4.22 -5.62
C LYS A 26 0.84 2.94 -4.82
N ARG A 27 2.03 2.35 -4.99
CA ARG A 27 2.52 1.30 -4.11
C ARG A 27 2.63 1.87 -2.69
N GLY A 28 2.10 1.14 -1.71
CA GLY A 28 2.25 1.51 -0.30
C GLY A 28 3.69 1.35 0.18
N THR A 29 4.06 2.08 1.22
CA THR A 29 5.38 1.93 1.85
C THR A 29 5.34 0.91 2.99
N VAL A 30 6.50 0.63 3.61
CA VAL A 30 6.57 -0.24 4.79
C VAL A 30 5.95 0.47 5.99
N GLU A 31 6.13 1.78 6.12
CA GLU A 31 5.58 2.62 7.19
C GLU A 31 4.04 2.65 7.15
N ASP A 32 3.45 2.59 5.95
CA ASP A 32 2.00 2.53 5.80
C ASP A 32 1.37 1.27 6.43
N LEU A 33 2.14 0.19 6.61
CA LEU A 33 1.65 -1.05 7.23
C LEU A 33 1.24 -0.84 8.68
N ILE A 34 1.92 0.05 9.39
CA ILE A 34 1.76 0.28 10.84
C ILE A 34 1.16 1.65 11.16
N LYS A 35 0.78 2.44 10.16
CA LYS A 35 0.38 3.85 10.30
C LYS A 35 -0.80 4.10 11.25
N GLY A 36 -1.62 3.07 11.51
CA GLY A 36 -2.74 3.12 12.46
C GLY A 36 -2.50 2.33 13.76
N GLU A 37 -1.33 1.71 13.91
CA GLU A 37 -1.00 0.92 15.09
C GLU A 37 -0.44 1.81 16.20
N ARG A 38 -0.69 1.42 17.45
CA ARG A 38 -0.15 2.09 18.63
C ARG A 38 0.42 1.06 19.58
N VAL A 39 1.69 1.23 19.91
CA VAL A 39 2.33 0.45 20.98
C VAL A 39 1.83 0.96 22.33
N ALA A 40 1.46 0.04 23.21
CA ALA A 40 1.02 0.38 24.56
C ALA A 40 2.20 0.94 25.37
N SER A 41 1.95 1.89 26.27
CA SER A 41 3.00 2.61 27.01
C SER A 41 3.75 1.78 28.06
N PHE A 42 3.32 0.56 28.31
CA PHE A 42 3.92 -0.37 29.28
C PHE A 42 4.69 -1.52 28.62
N LEU A 43 4.74 -1.54 27.28
CA LEU A 43 5.65 -2.36 26.48
C LEU A 43 6.95 -1.58 26.25
#